data_AF-Q4K1G5-F1
#
_entry.id   AF-Q4K1G5-F1
#
_cell.length_a   1.000
_cell.length_b   1.000
_cell.length_c   1.000
_cell.angle_alpha   90.00
_cell.angle_beta   90.00
_cell.angle_gamma   90.00
#
_symmetry.space_group_name_H-M   'P 1'
#
loop_
_entity.id
_entity.type
_entity.pdbx_description
1 polymer ?
#
loop_
_entity_poly.entity_id
_entity_poly.type
_entity_poly.pdbx_seq_one_letter_code
_entity_poly.pdbx_strand_id
1 'polypeptide(L)'
;MYDYLVVGAVFAHEAALEGKKVKVIEKRNHIAGNIYTREEEGIQVHQYGAHIFHTSDKEIWDYVNQFAEFNRYTNSPVANYKGEIYNLPFNMNTFNKLWGVVTPAEVQAKIDEQRAILNGKTPENLEEQAISLVGTDIYEKLIKDYTEKQWGQTNYMLDHENIDVETNVDFFVNKEQYLKDFPKIVFTGMIDEFFDYKLGELEYRSLRFENETLDMENYQGNAVVNYTDAETPYTRIIEHKHFEFGSQAKTIITNRTFLYKSYKKLADEQGNVIFGGRLGHYRYYDMHQVIGAALQCVRNELDSYSMKIKEQTRKLAAGCSKHCFEVADGS
;
A
#
# COMPACT_ATOMS: atom_id res chain seq x y z
N MET A 1 -19.24 28.44 3.69
CA MET A 1 -19.72 27.07 3.39
C MET A 1 -18.60 26.37 2.65
N TYR A 2 -18.36 25.09 2.93
CA TYR A 2 -17.35 24.30 2.24
C TYR A 2 -17.99 23.58 1.03
N ASP A 3 -17.20 23.38 -0.02
CA ASP A 3 -17.57 22.55 -1.16
C ASP A 3 -17.36 21.06 -0.83
N TYR A 4 -16.26 20.73 -0.12
CA TYR A 4 -15.86 19.37 0.21
C TYR A 4 -15.49 19.21 1.69
N LEU A 5 -15.88 18.07 2.27
CA LEU A 5 -15.21 17.46 3.43
C LEU A 5 -14.25 16.40 2.92
N VAL A 6 -13.00 16.39 3.38
CA VAL A 6 -11.97 15.45 2.91
C VAL A 6 -11.27 14.79 4.10
N VAL A 7 -11.13 13.47 4.03
CA VAL A 7 -10.16 12.72 4.82
C VAL A 7 -9.00 12.40 3.88
N GLY A 8 -7.88 13.13 3.96
CA GLY A 8 -6.72 12.98 3.06
C GLY A 8 -6.22 14.28 2.42
N ALA A 9 -5.03 14.24 1.79
CA ALA A 9 -4.29 15.44 1.39
C ALA A 9 -4.37 15.82 -0.11
N VAL A 10 -4.06 14.90 -1.03
CA VAL A 10 -3.91 15.22 -2.46
C VAL A 10 -5.17 15.82 -3.07
N PHE A 11 -6.34 15.24 -2.78
CA PHE A 11 -7.62 15.78 -3.29
C PHE A 11 -7.91 17.18 -2.75
N ALA A 12 -7.63 17.42 -1.47
CA ALA A 12 -7.86 18.72 -0.84
C ALA A 12 -6.99 19.81 -1.48
N HIS A 13 -5.73 19.49 -1.78
CA HIS A 13 -4.81 20.40 -2.47
C HIS A 13 -5.33 20.80 -3.86
N GLU A 14 -5.60 19.83 -4.72
CA GLU A 14 -6.06 20.11 -6.10
C GLU A 14 -7.42 20.83 -6.14
N ALA A 15 -8.37 20.45 -5.27
CA ALA A 15 -9.65 21.13 -5.18
C ALA A 15 -9.49 22.59 -4.75
N ALA A 16 -8.57 22.86 -3.81
CA ALA A 16 -8.27 24.20 -3.34
C ALA A 16 -7.61 25.09 -4.41
N LEU A 17 -6.74 24.52 -5.26
CA LEU A 17 -6.15 25.20 -6.44
C LEU A 17 -7.21 25.59 -7.48
N GLU A 18 -8.24 24.75 -7.65
CA GLU A 18 -9.41 25.04 -8.50
C GLU A 18 -10.48 25.88 -7.76
N GLY A 19 -10.10 26.55 -6.67
CA GLY A 19 -10.90 27.56 -5.96
C GLY A 19 -11.98 27.01 -5.01
N LYS A 20 -11.98 25.71 -4.72
CA LYS A 20 -12.93 25.08 -3.79
C LYS A 20 -12.52 25.29 -2.34
N LYS A 21 -13.48 25.56 -1.45
CA LYS A 21 -13.25 25.57 0.00
C LYS A 21 -13.35 24.16 0.55
N VAL A 22 -12.28 23.69 1.16
CA VAL A 22 -12.15 22.31 1.64
C VAL A 22 -11.97 22.28 3.16
N LYS A 23 -12.81 21.49 3.84
CA LYS A 23 -12.55 21.09 5.23
C LYS A 23 -11.80 19.76 5.19
N VAL A 24 -10.61 19.71 5.78
CA VAL A 24 -9.88 18.46 6.01
C VAL A 24 -10.05 18.06 7.47
N ILE A 25 -10.41 16.81 7.73
CA ILE A 25 -10.40 16.24 9.09
C ILE A 25 -9.50 15.02 9.17
N GLU A 26 -8.86 14.86 10.32
CA GLU A 26 -7.94 13.75 10.62
C GLU A 26 -8.16 13.30 12.07
N LYS A 27 -8.31 11.98 12.26
CA LYS A 27 -8.57 11.35 13.57
C LYS A 27 -7.34 11.38 14.46
N ARG A 28 -6.14 11.37 13.88
CA ARG A 28 -4.86 11.47 14.60
C ARG A 28 -4.57 12.92 15.00
N ASN A 29 -3.61 13.11 15.90
CA ASN A 29 -3.11 14.42 16.32
C ASN A 29 -2.14 15.06 15.30
N HIS A 30 -1.89 14.42 14.17
CA HIS A 30 -1.01 14.86 13.09
C HIS A 30 -1.63 14.49 11.73
N ILE A 31 -1.27 15.23 10.68
CA ILE A 31 -1.68 14.94 9.30
C ILE A 31 -0.79 13.87 8.64
N ALA A 32 -1.01 13.60 7.35
CA ALA A 32 -0.27 12.63 6.53
C ALA A 32 -0.50 11.15 6.91
N GLY A 33 -1.35 10.81 7.89
CA GLY A 33 -1.75 9.43 8.16
C GLY A 33 -0.56 8.48 8.41
N ASN A 34 -0.48 7.37 7.69
CA ASN A 34 0.68 6.45 7.81
C ASN A 34 1.97 7.03 7.23
N ILE A 35 1.90 8.05 6.37
CA ILE A 35 3.06 8.69 5.75
C ILE A 35 3.52 9.90 6.59
N TYR A 36 3.58 9.73 7.92
CA TYR A 36 4.00 10.77 8.90
C TYR A 36 5.38 10.47 9.57
N THR A 37 6.08 11.55 9.93
CA THR A 37 7.40 11.61 10.57
C THR A 37 7.37 12.67 11.66
N ARG A 38 8.10 12.42 12.73
CA ARG A 38 8.39 13.41 13.77
C ARG A 38 9.85 13.83 13.69
N GLU A 39 10.15 15.07 14.06
CA GLU A 39 11.52 15.47 14.33
C GLU A 39 11.90 15.02 15.75
N GLU A 40 13.06 14.38 15.88
CA GLU A 40 13.63 13.94 17.16
C GLU A 40 15.14 14.15 17.08
N GLU A 41 15.69 15.03 17.92
CA GLU A 41 17.13 15.42 17.89
C GLU A 41 17.63 15.87 16.50
N GLY A 42 16.79 16.60 15.74
CA GLY A 42 17.09 17.04 14.37
C GLY A 42 16.98 15.95 13.29
N ILE A 43 16.55 14.73 13.65
CA ILE A 43 16.35 13.60 12.73
C ILE A 43 14.87 13.49 12.39
N GLN A 44 14.54 13.38 11.10
CA GLN A 44 13.18 13.09 10.62
C GLN A 44 12.88 11.59 10.77
N VAL A 45 12.27 11.20 11.90
CA VAL A 45 11.98 9.81 12.25
C VAL A 45 10.68 9.36 11.62
N HIS A 46 10.74 8.34 10.77
CA HIS A 46 9.60 7.78 10.05
C HIS A 46 8.68 6.98 11.02
N GLN A 47 7.54 7.57 11.41
CA GLN A 47 6.75 7.16 12.58
C GLN A 47 6.20 5.72 12.53
N TYR A 48 5.87 5.24 11.34
CA TYR A 48 5.10 4.00 11.14
C TYR A 48 5.90 2.87 10.44
N GLY A 49 7.22 3.07 10.26
CA GLY A 49 8.16 2.22 9.51
C GLY A 49 9.03 3.09 8.58
N ALA A 50 9.73 2.59 7.55
CA ALA A 50 10.40 3.45 6.55
C ALA A 50 9.57 3.62 5.26
N HIS A 51 9.34 4.85 4.78
CA HIS A 51 8.91 5.12 3.39
C HIS A 51 10.07 5.64 2.58
N ILE A 52 10.36 4.98 1.46
CA ILE A 52 11.22 5.48 0.40
C ILE A 52 10.32 5.80 -0.79
N PHE A 53 10.37 7.03 -1.30
CA PHE A 53 9.61 7.40 -2.49
C PHE A 53 10.30 6.87 -3.75
N HIS A 54 9.52 6.22 -4.62
CA HIS A 54 9.98 5.75 -5.92
C HIS A 54 8.82 5.80 -6.92
N THR A 55 9.13 6.12 -8.16
CA THR A 55 8.20 6.10 -9.29
C THR A 55 9.00 6.03 -10.60
N SER A 56 8.43 5.41 -11.63
CA SER A 56 8.89 5.54 -13.03
C SER A 56 8.05 6.56 -13.82
N ASP A 57 6.98 7.08 -13.21
CA ASP A 57 6.11 8.11 -13.77
C ASP A 57 6.68 9.50 -13.49
N LYS A 58 7.00 10.23 -14.57
CA LYS A 58 7.56 11.58 -14.50
C LYS A 58 6.54 12.63 -14.04
N GLU A 59 5.26 12.51 -14.41
CA GLU A 59 4.24 13.46 -13.96
C GLU A 59 4.11 13.40 -12.44
N ILE A 60 4.11 12.19 -11.88
CA ILE A 60 4.03 11.98 -10.42
C ILE A 60 5.32 12.41 -9.72
N TRP A 61 6.50 12.21 -10.32
CA TRP A 61 7.77 12.71 -9.80
C TRP A 61 7.80 14.26 -9.78
N ASP A 62 7.46 14.90 -10.90
CA ASP A 62 7.40 16.35 -11.02
C ASP A 62 6.35 16.93 -10.05
N TYR A 63 5.22 16.24 -9.84
CA TYR A 63 4.20 16.63 -8.88
C TYR A 63 4.73 16.68 -7.45
N VAL A 64 5.37 15.61 -6.95
CA VAL A 64 5.89 15.61 -5.57
C VAL A 64 7.02 16.62 -5.34
N ASN A 65 7.80 16.94 -6.37
CA ASN A 65 8.88 17.92 -6.28
C ASN A 65 8.38 19.38 -6.19
N GLN A 66 7.08 19.64 -6.32
CA GLN A 66 6.48 20.95 -5.99
C GLN A 66 6.39 21.18 -4.47
N PHE A 67 6.42 20.11 -3.66
CA PHE A 67 6.20 20.15 -2.21
C PHE A 67 7.47 19.86 -1.39
N ALA A 68 8.45 19.15 -1.96
CA ALA A 68 9.69 18.79 -1.28
C ALA A 68 10.84 18.56 -2.28
N GLU A 69 12.07 18.94 -1.89
CA GLU A 69 13.27 18.52 -2.61
C GLU A 69 13.67 17.09 -2.22
N PHE A 70 13.78 16.20 -3.21
CA PHE A 70 14.20 14.81 -2.97
C PHE A 70 15.71 14.67 -3.08
N ASN A 71 16.34 14.16 -2.01
CA ASN A 71 17.73 13.73 -2.07
C ASN A 71 17.89 12.47 -2.95
N ARG A 72 19.14 12.11 -3.29
CA ARG A 72 19.47 10.92 -4.10
C ARG A 72 19.62 9.64 -3.26
N TYR A 73 18.90 9.49 -2.15
CA TYR A 73 18.93 8.26 -1.37
C TYR A 73 18.52 7.07 -2.23
N THR A 74 19.37 6.05 -2.29
CA THR A 74 19.12 4.81 -3.02
C THR A 74 18.94 3.71 -1.99
N ASN A 75 17.73 3.14 -1.92
CA ASN A 75 17.47 2.06 -0.98
C ASN A 75 18.31 0.84 -1.35
N SER A 76 19.21 0.43 -0.47
CA SER A 76 20.05 -0.76 -0.63
C SER A 76 20.03 -1.52 0.70
N PRO A 77 18.92 -2.21 1.03
CA PRO A 77 18.78 -2.89 2.31
C PRO A 77 19.82 -4.00 2.45
N VAL A 78 20.04 -4.40 3.70
CA VAL A 78 20.82 -5.59 4.03
C VAL A 78 19.99 -6.53 4.88
N ALA A 79 20.03 -7.82 4.57
CA ALA A 79 19.52 -8.87 5.45
C ALA A 79 20.64 -9.30 6.39
N ASN A 80 20.35 -9.40 7.69
CA ASN A 80 21.23 -9.98 8.68
C ASN A 80 20.66 -11.34 9.10
N TYR A 81 21.24 -12.42 8.59
CA TYR A 81 20.88 -13.78 8.96
C TYR A 81 21.93 -14.32 9.94
N LYS A 82 21.62 -14.33 11.23
CA LYS A 82 22.47 -14.89 12.30
C LYS A 82 23.91 -14.32 12.34
N GLY A 83 24.06 -13.04 11.99
CA GLY A 83 25.36 -12.35 11.91
C GLY A 83 25.96 -12.31 10.49
N GLU A 84 25.43 -13.07 9.54
CA GLU A 84 25.81 -12.98 8.14
C GLU A 84 25.03 -11.86 7.44
N ILE A 85 25.76 -10.90 6.87
CA ILE A 85 25.19 -9.76 6.14
C ILE A 85 25.12 -10.07 4.64
N TYR A 86 23.93 -9.91 4.06
CA TYR A 86 23.63 -10.11 2.64
C TYR A 86 23.01 -8.86 2.02
N ASN A 87 23.40 -8.48 0.81
CA ASN A 87 22.79 -7.36 0.09
C ASN A 87 21.40 -7.71 -0.44
N LEU A 88 20.47 -6.74 -0.38
CA LEU A 88 19.16 -6.77 -1.04
C LEU A 88 19.05 -5.62 -2.06
N PRO A 89 18.25 -5.77 -3.14
CA PRO A 89 17.57 -7.00 -3.58
C PRO A 89 18.56 -8.09 -4.01
N PHE A 90 18.10 -9.32 -4.25
CA PHE A 90 18.98 -10.43 -4.64
C PHE A 90 19.75 -10.10 -5.93
N ASN A 91 21.08 -10.06 -5.83
CA ASN A 91 21.98 -9.69 -6.92
C ASN A 91 23.31 -10.47 -6.82
N MET A 92 24.25 -10.23 -7.74
CA MET A 92 25.54 -10.94 -7.76
C MET A 92 26.32 -10.88 -6.44
N ASN A 93 26.23 -9.80 -5.66
CA ASN A 93 26.86 -9.73 -4.33
C ASN A 93 26.22 -10.72 -3.37
N THR A 94 24.88 -10.85 -3.40
CA THR A 94 24.11 -11.83 -2.62
C THR A 94 24.50 -13.25 -3.00
N PHE A 95 24.51 -13.57 -4.30
CA PHE A 95 24.80 -14.93 -4.79
C PHE A 95 26.27 -15.33 -4.58
N ASN A 96 27.21 -14.41 -4.79
CA ASN A 96 28.62 -14.64 -4.47
C ASN A 96 28.82 -14.90 -2.98
N LYS A 97 28.15 -14.15 -2.11
CA LYS A 97 28.21 -14.35 -0.65
C LYS A 97 27.57 -15.67 -0.20
N LEU A 98 26.50 -16.12 -0.88
CA LEU A 98 25.81 -17.38 -0.59
C LEU A 98 26.58 -18.62 -1.08
N TRP A 99 27.11 -18.59 -2.31
CA TRP A 99 27.56 -19.78 -3.05
C TRP A 99 28.96 -19.69 -3.64
N GLY A 100 29.67 -18.56 -3.50
CA GLY A 100 30.99 -18.32 -4.09
C GLY A 100 31.01 -18.11 -5.61
N VAL A 101 29.84 -18.16 -6.27
CA VAL A 101 29.70 -18.01 -7.73
C VAL A 101 30.11 -16.62 -8.22
N VAL A 102 30.67 -16.53 -9.43
CA VAL A 102 31.21 -15.27 -9.99
C VAL A 102 30.61 -14.90 -11.35
N THR A 103 29.88 -15.81 -12.00
CA THR A 103 29.18 -15.57 -13.27
C THR A 103 27.65 -15.79 -13.14
N PRO A 104 26.83 -15.10 -13.95
CA PRO A 104 25.38 -15.34 -13.99
C PRO A 104 24.99 -16.77 -14.41
N ALA A 105 25.83 -17.46 -15.18
CA ALA A 105 25.57 -18.85 -15.58
C ALA A 105 25.65 -19.82 -14.39
N GLU A 106 26.64 -19.63 -13.50
CA GLU A 106 26.77 -20.40 -12.25
C GLU A 106 25.62 -20.11 -11.28
N VAL A 107 25.15 -18.85 -11.21
CA VAL A 107 23.96 -18.47 -10.43
C VAL A 107 22.73 -19.23 -10.92
N GLN A 108 22.48 -19.23 -12.24
CA GLN A 108 21.33 -19.92 -12.81
C GLN A 108 21.40 -21.43 -12.55
N ALA A 109 22.56 -22.05 -12.75
CA ALA A 109 22.77 -23.46 -12.43
C ALA A 109 22.51 -23.79 -10.95
N LYS A 110 22.92 -22.93 -10.01
CA LYS A 110 22.66 -23.12 -8.58
C LYS A 110 21.19 -22.94 -8.19
N ILE A 111 20.50 -21.97 -8.79
CA ILE A 111 19.05 -21.80 -8.59
C ILE A 111 18.28 -23.02 -9.11
N ASP A 112 18.64 -23.55 -10.28
CA ASP A 112 17.97 -24.71 -10.87
C ASP A 112 18.27 -26.01 -10.12
N GLU A 113 19.49 -26.18 -9.59
CA GLU A 113 19.85 -27.26 -8.65
C GLU A 113 18.93 -27.24 -7.41
N GLN A 114 18.68 -26.07 -6.83
CA GLN A 114 17.85 -25.95 -5.62
C GLN A 114 16.34 -26.06 -5.89
N ARG A 115 15.88 -25.62 -7.06
CA ARG A 115 14.49 -25.84 -7.52
C ARG A 115 14.17 -27.32 -7.72
N ALA A 116 15.17 -28.17 -7.98
CA ALA A 116 14.97 -29.59 -8.23
C ALA A 116 14.27 -30.32 -7.07
N ILE A 117 14.35 -29.80 -5.83
CA ILE A 117 13.64 -30.37 -4.66
C ILE A 117 12.12 -30.43 -4.87
N LEU A 118 11.55 -29.52 -5.68
CA LEU A 118 10.13 -29.50 -6.02
C LEU A 118 9.76 -30.52 -7.11
N ASN A 119 10.72 -31.15 -7.79
CA ASN A 119 10.53 -32.18 -8.82
C ASN A 119 9.47 -31.83 -9.91
N GLY A 120 9.31 -30.54 -10.24
CA GLY A 120 8.30 -30.08 -11.21
C GLY A 120 6.86 -30.03 -10.69
N LYS A 121 6.64 -30.21 -9.38
CA LYS A 121 5.35 -29.97 -8.71
C LYS A 121 4.93 -28.51 -8.88
N THR A 122 3.65 -28.28 -9.16
CA THR A 122 3.04 -26.94 -9.05
C THR A 122 3.00 -26.54 -7.57
N PRO A 123 3.51 -25.35 -7.18
CA PRO A 123 3.46 -24.90 -5.80
C PRO A 123 2.05 -24.83 -5.21
N GLU A 124 1.87 -25.36 -4.00
CA GLU A 124 0.60 -25.39 -3.27
C GLU A 124 0.56 -24.40 -2.09
N ASN A 125 1.71 -23.90 -1.65
CA ASN A 125 1.85 -22.95 -0.54
C ASN A 125 2.94 -21.88 -0.83
N LEU A 126 3.08 -20.90 0.07
CA LEU A 126 4.00 -19.76 -0.12
C LEU A 126 5.49 -20.17 -0.07
N GLU A 127 5.84 -21.22 0.69
CA GLU A 127 7.19 -21.78 0.78
C GLU A 127 7.59 -22.45 -0.53
N GLU A 128 6.77 -23.37 -1.04
CA GLU A 128 6.96 -23.98 -2.36
C GLU A 128 7.02 -22.92 -3.47
N GLN A 129 6.18 -21.88 -3.40
CA GLN A 129 6.18 -20.80 -4.38
C GLN A 129 7.48 -19.98 -4.33
N ALA A 130 8.01 -19.70 -3.15
CA ALA A 130 9.29 -19.01 -3.00
C ALA A 130 10.46 -19.89 -3.48
N ILE A 131 10.52 -21.16 -3.06
CA ILE A 131 11.54 -22.12 -3.51
C ILE A 131 11.50 -22.28 -5.04
N SER A 132 10.31 -22.31 -5.67
CA SER A 132 10.19 -22.39 -7.14
C SER A 132 10.79 -21.17 -7.85
N LEU A 133 10.76 -20.00 -7.23
CA LEU A 133 11.27 -18.76 -7.82
C LEU A 133 12.76 -18.57 -7.57
N VAL A 134 13.27 -18.87 -6.38
CA VAL A 134 14.63 -18.49 -5.94
C VAL A 134 15.51 -19.63 -5.39
N GLY A 135 15.00 -20.85 -5.25
CA GLY A 135 15.72 -21.95 -4.59
C GLY A 135 15.65 -21.92 -3.06
N THR A 136 16.06 -23.03 -2.45
CA THR A 136 15.97 -23.29 -1.00
C THR A 136 16.81 -22.34 -0.17
N ASP A 137 18.06 -22.05 -0.55
CA ASP A 137 18.96 -21.27 0.31
C ASP A 137 18.54 -19.80 0.38
N ILE A 138 18.07 -19.24 -0.74
CA ILE A 138 17.54 -17.87 -0.77
C ILE A 138 16.23 -17.82 0.02
N TYR A 139 15.38 -18.84 -0.14
CA TYR A 139 14.17 -18.95 0.66
C TYR A 139 14.50 -19.00 2.17
N GLU A 140 15.32 -19.94 2.62
CA GLU A 140 15.65 -20.14 4.04
C GLU A 140 16.41 -18.98 4.68
N LYS A 141 17.39 -18.39 3.99
CA LYS A 141 18.24 -17.34 4.56
C LYS A 141 17.66 -15.93 4.42
N LEU A 142 16.89 -15.67 3.36
CA LEU A 142 16.56 -14.30 2.94
C LEU A 142 15.07 -14.02 2.68
N ILE A 143 14.18 -15.02 2.78
CA ILE A 143 12.71 -14.83 2.61
C ILE A 143 11.94 -15.31 3.82
N LYS A 144 12.22 -16.53 4.31
CA LYS A 144 11.53 -17.22 5.41
C LYS A 144 11.41 -16.33 6.65
N ASP A 145 12.50 -15.61 6.98
CA ASP A 145 12.59 -14.74 8.15
C ASP A 145 12.37 -13.23 7.83
N TYR A 146 12.35 -12.81 6.56
CA TYR A 146 12.39 -11.39 6.15
C TYR A 146 11.04 -10.77 5.78
N THR A 147 9.96 -11.55 5.68
CA THR A 147 8.69 -11.11 5.05
C THR A 147 7.81 -10.18 5.93
N GLU A 148 8.40 -9.37 6.83
CA GLU A 148 7.69 -8.47 7.75
C GLU A 148 8.37 -7.09 7.98
N LYS A 149 7.66 -5.99 7.63
CA LYS A 149 7.75 -4.55 8.07
C LYS A 149 8.43 -3.51 7.13
N GLN A 150 7.75 -2.36 6.92
CA GLN A 150 8.24 -0.97 6.72
C GLN A 150 7.04 0.06 6.70
N TRP A 151 7.25 1.36 6.39
CA TRP A 151 6.29 2.51 6.15
C TRP A 151 5.98 3.68 7.17
N GLY A 152 6.77 4.79 7.22
CA GLY A 152 6.46 6.19 7.75
C GLY A 152 7.09 7.34 6.88
N GLN A 153 6.63 8.61 6.78
CA GLN A 153 7.14 9.64 5.77
C GLN A 153 6.90 11.14 6.15
N THR A 154 7.24 12.14 5.32
CA THR A 154 7.29 13.59 5.68
C THR A 154 6.21 14.48 5.00
N ASN A 155 6.02 15.71 5.51
CA ASN A 155 4.92 16.65 5.23
C ASN A 155 5.24 17.76 4.19
N TYR A 156 4.18 18.39 3.62
CA TYR A 156 4.00 19.82 3.22
C TYR A 156 3.01 19.99 2.03
N MET A 157 1.79 19.43 2.11
CA MET A 157 0.80 19.49 1.02
C MET A 157 -0.48 20.30 1.32
N LEU A 158 -0.78 20.56 2.59
CA LEU A 158 -2.06 21.15 3.03
C LEU A 158 -2.01 22.65 3.37
N ASP A 159 -0.90 23.32 3.09
CA ASP A 159 -0.72 24.75 3.37
C ASP A 159 -1.31 25.60 2.22
N HIS A 160 -2.61 25.91 2.30
CA HIS A 160 -3.32 26.70 1.30
C HIS A 160 -4.55 27.39 1.92
N GLU A 161 -4.81 28.66 1.58
CA GLU A 161 -5.84 29.52 2.23
C GLU A 161 -7.29 29.00 2.14
N ASN A 162 -7.57 28.12 1.18
CA ASN A 162 -8.88 27.48 1.00
C ASN A 162 -9.03 26.13 1.75
N ILE A 163 -8.01 25.70 2.51
CA ILE A 163 -8.00 24.43 3.24
C ILE A 163 -8.01 24.68 4.74
N ASP A 164 -9.12 24.32 5.41
CA ASP A 164 -9.21 24.32 6.86
C ASP A 164 -8.94 22.89 7.40
N VAL A 165 -7.80 22.68 8.08
CA VAL A 165 -7.40 21.37 8.63
C VAL A 165 -7.79 21.26 10.11
N GLU A 166 -8.37 20.12 10.52
CA GLU A 166 -8.66 19.82 11.93
C GLU A 166 -8.20 18.40 12.30
N THR A 167 -7.25 18.31 13.23
CA THR A 167 -6.73 17.05 13.78
C THR A 167 -7.45 16.66 15.07
N ASN A 168 -7.36 15.39 15.46
CA ASN A 168 -8.11 14.79 16.57
C ASN A 168 -9.65 14.74 16.35
N VAL A 169 -10.10 14.79 15.09
CA VAL A 169 -11.51 14.72 14.71
C VAL A 169 -11.79 13.39 14.03
N ASP A 170 -12.51 12.53 14.74
CA ASP A 170 -13.01 11.28 14.18
C ASP A 170 -14.27 11.53 13.33
N PHE A 171 -14.20 11.20 12.03
CA PHE A 171 -15.32 11.30 11.10
C PHE A 171 -16.58 10.62 11.63
N PHE A 172 -16.43 9.49 12.33
CA PHE A 172 -17.55 8.66 12.77
C PHE A 172 -18.41 9.31 13.86
N VAL A 173 -17.83 10.19 14.69
CA VAL A 173 -18.54 10.87 15.78
C VAL A 173 -19.68 11.76 15.24
N ASN A 174 -19.49 12.38 14.06
CA ASN A 174 -20.45 13.30 13.45
C ASN A 174 -20.89 12.85 12.04
N LYS A 175 -20.67 11.58 11.68
CA LYS A 175 -20.91 11.00 10.33
C LYS A 175 -22.26 11.42 9.73
N GLU A 176 -23.35 11.26 10.49
CA GLU A 176 -24.69 11.65 10.02
C GLU A 176 -24.85 13.14 9.74
N GLN A 177 -24.20 13.99 10.54
CA GLN A 177 -24.26 15.44 10.38
C GLN A 177 -23.43 15.85 9.16
N TYR A 178 -22.23 15.29 9.01
CA TYR A 178 -21.38 15.54 7.85
C TYR A 178 -22.05 15.11 6.53
N LEU A 179 -22.76 13.98 6.52
CA LEU A 179 -23.53 13.51 5.36
C LEU A 179 -24.71 14.42 4.97
N LYS A 180 -25.19 15.27 5.89
CA LYS A 180 -26.26 16.26 5.65
C LYS A 180 -25.70 17.63 5.27
N ASP A 181 -24.61 18.05 5.91
CA ASP A 181 -24.08 19.42 5.82
C ASP A 181 -23.14 19.66 4.65
N PHE A 182 -22.40 18.63 4.21
CA PHE A 182 -21.40 18.78 3.15
C PHE A 182 -21.95 18.33 1.77
N PRO A 183 -21.85 19.18 0.73
CA PRO A 183 -22.30 18.83 -0.63
C PRO A 183 -21.62 17.57 -1.18
N LYS A 184 -20.33 17.40 -0.89
CA LYS A 184 -19.53 16.22 -1.19
C LYS A 184 -18.56 15.87 -0.06
N ILE A 185 -18.31 14.58 0.10
CA ILE A 185 -17.32 14.03 1.02
C ILE A 185 -16.34 13.15 0.25
N VAL A 186 -15.04 13.32 0.46
CA VAL A 186 -14.00 12.39 0.01
C VAL A 186 -13.49 11.62 1.22
N PHE A 187 -13.88 10.35 1.32
CA PHE A 187 -13.62 9.50 2.47
C PHE A 187 -12.52 8.46 2.14
N THR A 188 -11.40 8.53 2.87
CA THR A 188 -10.28 7.57 2.72
C THR A 188 -10.05 6.68 3.93
N GLY A 189 -11.00 6.66 4.88
CA GLY A 189 -11.05 5.71 6.00
C GLY A 189 -11.53 4.31 5.59
N MET A 190 -11.82 3.46 6.57
CA MET A 190 -12.24 2.07 6.34
C MET A 190 -13.66 2.04 5.76
N ILE A 191 -13.82 1.50 4.55
CA ILE A 191 -15.12 1.46 3.82
C ILE A 191 -16.16 0.62 4.56
N ASP A 192 -15.73 -0.42 5.24
CA ASP A 192 -16.55 -1.30 6.07
C ASP A 192 -17.02 -0.61 7.35
N GLU A 193 -16.16 0.14 8.03
CA GLU A 193 -16.53 1.02 9.16
C GLU A 193 -17.51 2.12 8.71
N PHE A 194 -17.33 2.67 7.50
CA PHE A 194 -18.29 3.60 6.89
C PHE A 194 -19.70 3.03 6.79
N PHE A 195 -19.85 1.73 6.55
CA PHE A 195 -21.15 1.06 6.51
C PHE A 195 -21.48 0.31 7.81
N ASP A 196 -20.91 0.75 8.93
CA ASP A 196 -21.17 0.25 10.28
C ASP A 196 -20.97 -1.28 10.39
N TYR A 197 -20.01 -1.78 9.61
CA TYR A 197 -19.65 -3.18 9.44
C TYR A 197 -20.82 -4.10 9.06
N LYS A 198 -21.90 -3.57 8.45
CA LYS A 198 -23.17 -4.28 8.23
C LYS A 198 -23.12 -5.52 7.31
N LEU A 199 -22.00 -5.75 6.61
CA LEU A 199 -21.74 -6.96 5.81
C LEU A 199 -20.63 -7.86 6.41
N GLY A 200 -20.10 -7.53 7.59
CA GLY A 200 -18.91 -8.11 8.21
C GLY A 200 -17.66 -7.22 8.07
N GLU A 201 -16.70 -7.36 8.96
CA GLU A 201 -15.46 -6.56 8.94
C GLU A 201 -14.55 -6.96 7.77
N LEU A 202 -13.91 -6.00 7.11
CA LEU A 202 -12.84 -6.29 6.18
C LEU A 202 -11.56 -6.58 6.97
N GLU A 203 -11.03 -7.78 6.85
CA GLU A 203 -9.77 -8.16 7.50
C GLU A 203 -8.60 -7.29 7.00
N TYR A 204 -8.28 -6.22 7.73
CA TYR A 204 -6.98 -5.57 7.61
C TYR A 204 -5.95 -6.38 8.38
N ARG A 205 -4.70 -6.40 7.89
CA ARG A 205 -3.55 -6.73 8.75
C ARG A 205 -3.30 -5.56 9.70
N SER A 206 -4.15 -5.47 10.73
CA SER A 206 -3.91 -4.73 11.96
C SER A 206 -3.12 -5.64 12.92
N LEU A 207 -2.26 -5.05 13.74
CA LEU A 207 -1.44 -5.78 14.71
C LEU A 207 -1.62 -5.13 16.09
N ARG A 208 -2.10 -5.92 17.05
CA ARG A 208 -2.11 -5.59 18.48
C ARG A 208 -1.47 -6.76 19.22
N PHE A 209 -0.59 -6.45 20.16
CA PHE A 209 0.22 -7.43 20.86
C PHE A 209 0.16 -7.16 22.38
N GLU A 210 0.10 -8.23 23.15
CA GLU A 210 0.29 -8.22 24.60
C GLU A 210 1.38 -9.27 24.90
N ASN A 211 2.35 -8.92 25.74
CA ASN A 211 3.57 -9.69 25.95
C ASN A 211 3.72 -10.07 27.42
N GLU A 212 4.06 -11.33 27.67
CA GLU A 212 4.41 -11.87 28.99
C GLU A 212 5.77 -12.58 28.90
N THR A 213 6.52 -12.66 30.00
CA THR A 213 7.82 -13.33 30.06
C THR A 213 7.76 -14.49 31.04
N LEU A 214 8.10 -15.69 30.57
CA LEU A 214 8.05 -16.94 31.31
C LEU A 214 9.46 -17.52 31.42
N ASP A 215 9.85 -17.95 32.63
CA ASP A 215 11.24 -18.35 32.95
C ASP A 215 11.49 -19.83 32.56
N MET A 216 11.36 -20.15 31.26
CA MET A 216 11.50 -21.50 30.70
C MET A 216 11.99 -21.51 29.23
N GLU A 217 12.65 -22.58 28.81
CA GLU A 217 13.43 -22.64 27.56
C GLU A 217 12.60 -22.94 26.28
N ASN A 218 11.40 -23.54 26.42
CA ASN A 218 10.48 -23.81 25.32
C ASN A 218 9.04 -23.87 25.85
N TYR A 219 8.14 -23.05 25.32
CA TYR A 219 6.77 -22.90 25.81
C TYR A 219 5.75 -23.72 25.01
N GLN A 220 5.87 -23.70 23.67
CA GLN A 220 4.78 -24.04 22.74
C GLN A 220 5.25 -24.86 21.54
N GLY A 221 6.56 -24.86 21.24
CA GLY A 221 7.16 -25.68 20.18
C GLY A 221 6.71 -25.34 18.75
N ASN A 222 6.11 -24.17 18.47
CA ASN A 222 5.63 -23.79 17.13
C ASN A 222 5.42 -22.26 17.01
N ALA A 223 5.62 -21.68 15.83
CA ALA A 223 6.02 -20.28 15.60
C ALA A 223 4.92 -19.27 15.86
N VAL A 224 4.20 -18.96 14.80
CA VAL A 224 2.85 -18.49 14.95
C VAL A 224 2.07 -19.77 15.21
N VAL A 225 1.70 -20.06 16.46
CA VAL A 225 0.57 -20.97 16.66
C VAL A 225 -0.66 -20.10 16.58
N ASN A 226 -1.35 -20.17 15.45
CA ASN A 226 -2.73 -19.74 15.40
C ASN A 226 -3.51 -20.71 16.29
N TYR A 227 -4.16 -20.19 17.34
CA TYR A 227 -5.08 -20.99 18.14
C TYR A 227 -6.41 -20.96 17.41
N THR A 228 -6.91 -22.16 17.08
CA THR A 228 -7.95 -22.35 16.05
C THR A 228 -9.12 -23.20 16.54
N ASP A 229 -9.10 -23.62 17.81
CA ASP A 229 -10.22 -24.26 18.49
C ASP A 229 -11.20 -23.20 19.05
N ALA A 230 -12.41 -23.62 19.39
CA ALA A 230 -13.51 -22.71 19.72
C ALA A 230 -13.57 -22.25 21.19
N GLU A 231 -12.73 -22.78 22.08
CA GLU A 231 -12.73 -22.43 23.52
C GLU A 231 -11.57 -21.48 23.90
N THR A 232 -10.68 -21.13 22.96
CA THR A 232 -9.49 -20.26 23.17
C THR A 232 -9.70 -18.80 22.71
N PRO A 233 -9.34 -17.75 23.51
CA PRO A 233 -9.75 -16.36 23.25
C PRO A 233 -8.82 -15.48 22.38
N TYR A 234 -7.69 -15.98 21.86
CA TYR A 234 -6.75 -15.21 21.04
C TYR A 234 -6.45 -15.89 19.69
N THR A 235 -6.29 -15.10 18.62
CA THR A 235 -6.16 -15.64 17.25
C THR A 235 -4.82 -16.33 16.98
N ARG A 236 -3.78 -15.97 17.74
CA ARG A 236 -2.45 -16.59 17.69
C ARG A 236 -1.62 -16.21 18.91
N ILE A 237 -0.99 -17.20 19.58
CA ILE A 237 0.21 -16.93 20.37
C ILE A 237 1.40 -17.16 19.45
N ILE A 238 2.26 -16.16 19.38
CA ILE A 238 3.40 -16.18 18.48
C ILE A 238 4.67 -16.52 19.28
N GLU A 239 4.92 -17.80 19.51
CA GLU A 239 6.20 -18.35 19.98
C GLU A 239 7.14 -18.67 18.79
N HIS A 240 7.33 -17.67 17.92
CA HIS A 240 8.01 -17.54 16.61
C HIS A 240 8.88 -18.65 15.89
N LYS A 241 9.09 -19.94 16.29
CA LYS A 241 10.08 -20.90 15.66
C LYS A 241 9.75 -21.97 14.56
N HIS A 242 8.57 -22.63 14.42
CA HIS A 242 8.25 -23.66 13.36
C HIS A 242 6.79 -23.54 12.81
N PHE A 243 6.34 -24.04 11.64
CA PHE A 243 4.91 -23.85 11.20
C PHE A 243 4.32 -24.85 10.16
N GLU A 244 2.98 -24.83 9.94
CA GLU A 244 2.09 -25.69 9.07
C GLU A 244 2.08 -27.22 9.42
N PHE A 245 1.06 -28.10 9.21
CA PHE A 245 0.03 -28.36 8.15
C PHE A 245 -1.23 -29.20 8.62
N GLY A 246 -2.31 -29.40 7.80
CA GLY A 246 -3.48 -30.32 8.07
C GLY A 246 -4.56 -30.50 6.93
N SER A 247 -5.54 -31.45 7.00
CA SER A 247 -6.42 -31.86 5.84
C SER A 247 -7.89 -32.42 6.08
N GLN A 248 -8.94 -31.93 5.39
CA GLN A 248 -10.36 -32.44 5.40
C GLN A 248 -11.19 -32.20 4.09
N ALA A 249 -12.50 -32.56 4.05
CA ALA A 249 -13.28 -32.91 2.85
C ALA A 249 -14.47 -32.00 2.37
N LYS A 250 -14.73 -30.82 2.96
CA LYS A 250 -15.63 -29.78 2.38
C LYS A 250 -15.04 -28.39 2.67
N THR A 251 -15.33 -27.41 1.81
CA THR A 251 -14.84 -26.02 1.96
C THR A 251 -15.97 -25.00 1.86
N ILE A 252 -15.81 -23.86 2.54
CA ILE A 252 -16.65 -22.66 2.41
C ILE A 252 -15.70 -21.50 2.09
N ILE A 253 -15.94 -20.80 0.98
CA ILE A 253 -15.03 -19.77 0.47
C ILE A 253 -15.61 -18.35 0.59
N THR A 254 -15.29 -17.67 1.69
CA THR A 254 -15.39 -16.20 1.75
C THR A 254 -14.09 -15.60 1.23
N ASN A 255 -14.00 -15.39 -0.08
CA ASN A 255 -12.86 -14.65 -0.64
C ASN A 255 -12.98 -13.17 -0.26
N ARG A 256 -11.94 -12.57 0.33
CA ARG A 256 -11.84 -11.14 0.69
C ARG A 256 -12.29 -10.20 -0.45
N THR A 257 -12.08 -10.60 -1.69
CA THR A 257 -12.54 -9.90 -2.91
C THR A 257 -14.07 -9.76 -3.00
N PHE A 258 -14.86 -10.70 -2.49
CA PHE A 258 -16.32 -10.68 -2.55
C PHE A 258 -16.95 -9.75 -1.50
N LEU A 259 -16.42 -9.74 -0.27
CA LEU A 259 -16.88 -8.84 0.78
C LEU A 259 -16.62 -7.38 0.39
N TYR A 260 -15.39 -7.05 -0.04
CA TYR A 260 -15.08 -5.71 -0.55
C TYR A 260 -15.94 -5.32 -1.77
N LYS A 261 -16.21 -6.24 -2.72
CA LYS A 261 -17.13 -5.96 -3.83
C LYS A 261 -18.55 -5.61 -3.36
N SER A 262 -18.99 -6.16 -2.24
CA SER A 262 -20.33 -5.88 -1.69
C SER A 262 -20.37 -4.51 -0.99
N TYR A 263 -19.31 -4.15 -0.24
CA TYR A 263 -19.14 -2.78 0.26
C TYR A 263 -18.96 -1.75 -0.85
N LYS A 264 -18.25 -2.10 -1.92
CA LYS A 264 -18.12 -1.22 -3.09
C LYS A 264 -19.47 -0.88 -3.71
N LYS A 265 -20.40 -1.83 -3.84
CA LYS A 265 -21.76 -1.53 -4.33
C LYS A 265 -22.48 -0.49 -3.46
N LEU A 266 -22.37 -0.64 -2.13
CA LEU A 266 -22.94 0.32 -1.18
C LEU A 266 -22.28 1.71 -1.31
N ALA A 267 -20.96 1.76 -1.56
CA ALA A 267 -20.22 2.98 -1.85
C ALA A 267 -20.65 3.63 -3.18
N ASP A 268 -20.82 2.83 -4.23
CA ASP A 268 -21.31 3.28 -5.55
C ASP A 268 -22.76 3.83 -5.46
N GLU A 269 -23.55 3.37 -4.47
CA GLU A 269 -24.91 3.85 -4.15
C GLU A 269 -24.93 5.07 -3.20
N GLN A 270 -23.81 5.38 -2.51
CA GLN A 270 -23.72 6.45 -1.50
C GLN A 270 -23.44 7.82 -2.14
N GLY A 271 -24.45 8.39 -2.81
CA GLY A 271 -24.30 9.46 -3.81
C GLY A 271 -23.44 10.70 -3.50
N ASN A 272 -23.41 11.22 -2.25
CA ASN A 272 -22.57 12.37 -1.89
C ASN A 272 -21.16 12.02 -1.40
N VAL A 273 -20.76 10.74 -1.40
CA VAL A 273 -19.46 10.28 -0.89
C VAL A 273 -18.63 9.67 -2.01
N ILE A 274 -17.35 10.04 -2.05
CA ILE A 274 -16.33 9.45 -2.91
C ILE A 274 -15.39 8.67 -2.00
N PHE A 275 -15.28 7.36 -2.22
CA PHE A 275 -14.37 6.51 -1.48
C PHE A 275 -13.01 6.46 -2.19
N GLY A 276 -11.92 6.52 -1.42
CA GLY A 276 -10.58 6.56 -1.99
C GLY A 276 -9.48 6.05 -1.07
N GLY A 277 -8.24 6.09 -1.57
CA GLY A 277 -7.06 5.71 -0.81
C GLY A 277 -6.99 4.23 -0.43
N ARG A 278 -6.02 3.89 0.44
CA ARG A 278 -5.69 2.50 0.81
C ARG A 278 -6.84 1.76 1.51
N LEU A 279 -7.56 2.45 2.38
CA LEU A 279 -8.64 1.87 3.20
C LEU A 279 -9.98 1.90 2.46
N GLY A 280 -10.34 3.02 1.84
CA GLY A 280 -11.58 3.14 1.06
C GLY A 280 -11.65 2.19 -0.14
N HIS A 281 -10.51 1.86 -0.76
CA HIS A 281 -10.42 0.86 -1.83
C HIS A 281 -10.03 -0.56 -1.34
N TYR A 282 -9.83 -0.77 -0.03
CA TYR A 282 -9.32 -2.02 0.56
C TYR A 282 -8.15 -2.63 -0.24
N ARG A 283 -7.15 -1.81 -0.56
CA ARG A 283 -6.07 -2.17 -1.48
C ARG A 283 -4.74 -1.59 -1.01
N TYR A 284 -3.67 -2.39 -1.05
CA TYR A 284 -2.32 -1.88 -0.88
C TYR A 284 -1.93 -0.94 -2.03
N TYR A 285 -1.33 0.20 -1.69
CA TYR A 285 -0.80 1.18 -2.63
C TYR A 285 0.59 1.62 -2.19
N ASP A 286 1.53 1.68 -3.14
CA ASP A 286 2.73 2.50 -2.98
C ASP A 286 2.37 3.99 -3.08
N MET A 287 3.22 4.89 -2.56
CA MET A 287 2.93 6.34 -2.50
C MET A 287 2.60 6.94 -3.88
N HIS A 288 3.34 6.59 -4.92
CA HIS A 288 3.06 7.09 -6.28
C HIS A 288 1.69 6.61 -6.79
N GLN A 289 1.26 5.40 -6.44
CA GLN A 289 -0.01 4.83 -6.89
C GLN A 289 -1.21 5.52 -6.23
N VAL A 290 -1.13 5.85 -4.94
CA VAL A 290 -2.20 6.59 -4.25
C VAL A 290 -2.25 8.06 -4.69
N ILE A 291 -1.11 8.69 -5.00
CA ILE A 291 -1.08 10.02 -5.63
C ILE A 291 -1.76 9.98 -7.01
N GLY A 292 -1.36 9.06 -7.89
CA GLY A 292 -1.97 8.90 -9.21
C GLY A 292 -3.48 8.60 -9.13
N ALA A 293 -3.92 7.77 -8.18
CA ALA A 293 -5.34 7.51 -7.95
C ALA A 293 -6.11 8.75 -7.46
N ALA A 294 -5.51 9.56 -6.58
CA ALA A 294 -6.11 10.80 -6.11
C ALA A 294 -6.18 11.88 -7.21
N LEU A 295 -5.11 12.06 -7.98
CA LEU A 295 -5.10 12.95 -9.16
C LEU A 295 -6.14 12.50 -10.20
N GLN A 296 -6.32 11.21 -10.43
CA GLN A 296 -7.38 10.72 -11.32
C GLN A 296 -8.79 10.94 -10.75
N CYS A 297 -8.97 10.84 -9.43
CA CYS A 297 -10.22 11.17 -8.76
C CYS A 297 -10.58 12.65 -8.93
N VAL A 298 -9.63 13.55 -8.69
CA VAL A 298 -9.73 15.00 -8.96
C VAL A 298 -10.10 15.26 -10.43
N ARG A 299 -9.40 14.63 -11.39
CA ARG A 299 -9.65 14.78 -12.82
C ARG A 299 -11.06 14.35 -13.25
N ASN A 300 -11.68 13.41 -12.53
CA ASN A 300 -13.03 12.91 -12.79
C ASN A 300 -14.11 13.78 -12.14
N GLU A 301 -13.84 14.34 -10.96
CA GLU A 301 -14.78 15.12 -10.15
C GLU A 301 -14.81 16.61 -10.51
N LEU A 302 -13.69 17.19 -10.97
CA LEU A 302 -13.58 18.61 -11.29
C LEU A 302 -13.68 18.86 -12.81
N ASP A 303 -14.72 19.60 -13.22
CA ASP A 303 -15.06 19.88 -14.63
C ASP A 303 -13.93 20.49 -15.47
N SER A 304 -13.05 21.28 -14.87
CA SER A 304 -11.93 21.94 -15.56
C SER A 304 -10.91 20.94 -16.12
N TYR A 305 -10.71 19.80 -15.46
CA TYR A 305 -9.89 18.70 -15.98
C TYR A 305 -10.61 17.92 -17.09
N SER A 306 -11.92 17.73 -16.99
CA SER A 306 -12.74 17.17 -18.09
C SER A 306 -12.65 18.02 -19.37
N MET A 307 -12.60 19.35 -19.22
CA MET A 307 -12.34 20.29 -20.32
C MET A 307 -10.90 20.15 -20.88
N LYS A 308 -9.87 20.16 -20.02
CA LYS A 308 -8.45 20.00 -20.42
C LYS A 308 -8.22 18.70 -21.19
N ILE A 309 -8.78 17.57 -20.72
CA ILE A 309 -8.71 16.27 -21.42
C ILE A 309 -9.37 16.35 -22.80
N LYS A 310 -10.59 16.91 -22.90
CA LYS A 310 -11.27 17.09 -24.20
C LYS A 310 -10.44 17.95 -25.17
N GLU A 311 -9.74 18.97 -24.67
CA GLU A 311 -8.87 19.82 -25.49
C GLU A 311 -7.58 19.10 -25.92
N GLN A 312 -6.95 18.33 -25.02
CA GLN A 312 -5.74 17.57 -25.29
C GLN A 312 -6.00 16.39 -26.25
N THR A 313 -7.13 15.69 -26.09
CA THR A 313 -7.62 14.68 -27.06
C THR A 313 -7.96 15.30 -28.41
N ARG A 314 -8.56 16.50 -28.45
CA ARG A 314 -8.76 17.24 -29.71
C ARG A 314 -7.44 17.63 -30.37
N LYS A 315 -6.44 18.08 -29.60
CA LYS A 315 -5.09 18.41 -30.10
C LYS A 315 -4.36 17.18 -30.64
N LEU A 316 -4.46 16.04 -29.97
CA LEU A 316 -3.92 14.75 -30.46
C LEU A 316 -4.64 14.28 -31.74
N ALA A 317 -5.96 14.36 -31.80
CA ALA A 317 -6.73 14.02 -33.01
C ALA A 317 -6.39 14.95 -34.20
N ALA A 318 -6.25 16.25 -33.96
CA ALA A 318 -5.86 17.24 -34.98
C ALA A 318 -4.37 17.14 -35.38
N GLY A 319 -3.50 16.64 -34.51
CA GLY A 319 -2.12 16.29 -34.83
C GLY A 319 -2.04 15.03 -35.71
N CYS A 320 -2.84 14.01 -35.37
CA CYS A 320 -2.90 12.76 -36.14
C CYS A 320 -3.39 12.99 -37.58
N SER A 321 -4.37 13.90 -37.78
CA SER A 321 -4.84 14.24 -39.14
C SER A 321 -3.83 15.01 -40.00
N LYS A 322 -2.70 15.47 -39.45
CA LYS A 322 -1.64 16.19 -40.18
C LYS A 322 -0.42 15.33 -40.56
N HIS A 323 -0.39 14.04 -40.19
CA HIS A 323 0.70 13.14 -40.57
C HIS A 323 0.27 11.93 -41.41
N CYS A 324 -1.03 11.79 -41.71
CA CYS A 324 -1.55 10.72 -42.57
C CYS A 324 -1.82 11.15 -44.03
N PHE A 325 -1.40 12.34 -44.47
CA PHE A 325 -1.76 12.90 -45.78
C PHE A 325 -0.58 13.47 -46.62
N GLU A 326 0.68 13.10 -46.34
CA GLU A 326 1.85 13.51 -47.15
C GLU A 326 2.73 12.32 -47.62
N VAL A 327 2.19 11.09 -47.65
CA VAL A 327 2.90 9.92 -48.23
C VAL A 327 2.01 9.15 -49.21
N ALA A 328 1.33 9.88 -50.10
CA ALA A 328 0.55 9.32 -51.21
C ALA A 328 0.33 10.36 -52.33
N ASP A 329 1.40 10.89 -52.91
CA ASP A 329 1.49 11.34 -54.32
C ASP A 329 2.86 12.01 -54.58
N GLY A 330 3.68 11.47 -55.48
CA GLY A 330 4.95 12.10 -55.87
C GLY A 330 6.05 11.18 -56.43
N SER A 331 5.91 10.82 -57.71
CA SER A 331 6.93 10.24 -58.64
C SER A 331 7.72 9.00 -58.21
#